data_AF-A0A8H4A098-F1
#
_entry.id   AF-A0A8H4A098-F1
#
_cell.length_a   1.000
_cell.length_b   1.000
_cell.length_c   1.000
_cell.angle_alpha   90.00
_cell.angle_beta   90.00
_cell.angle_gamma   90.00
#
_symmetry.space_group_name_H-M   'P 1'
#
loop_
_entity.id
_entity.type
_entity.pdbx_description
1 polymer ?
#
loop_
_entity_poly.entity_id
_entity_poly.type
_entity_poly.pdbx_seq_one_letter_code
_entity_poly.pdbx_strand_id
1 'polypeptide(L)'
;MEETLKSNKIEGEKEIANKKFSEALKNLKEIDSNYATKHLEISFNWNQIATNIKNIEGEWYLVAFRPIGSKNANNDFLSIAKEKAYNEAENHGGLLKYWSSEFNQNRECLSMCIWASRDIAVEASKKPLHTIAKKLATESNYEFYALERYILKKEKNETKMKIIQITSI
;
A
#
# COMPACT_ATOMS: atom_id res chain seq x y z
N MET A 1 5.40 32.44 16.15
CA MET A 1 5.50 32.83 14.72
C MET A 1 6.51 31.94 13.98
N GLU A 2 7.73 31.75 14.49
CA GLU A 2 8.73 30.89 13.84
C GLU A 2 8.37 29.40 13.80
N GLU A 3 7.77 28.85 14.86
CA GLU A 3 7.34 27.44 14.90
C GLU A 3 6.25 27.13 13.87
N THR A 4 5.27 28.04 13.72
CA THR A 4 4.21 27.93 12.71
C THR A 4 4.77 27.96 11.29
N LEU A 5 5.75 28.82 11.02
CA LEU A 5 6.42 28.89 9.71
C LEU A 5 7.23 27.63 9.41
N LYS A 6 7.94 27.09 10.41
CA LYS A 6 8.66 25.80 10.28
C LYS A 6 7.69 24.65 10.04
N SER A 7 6.59 24.57 10.78
CA SER A 7 5.56 23.54 10.60
C SER A 7 4.95 23.59 9.20
N ASN A 8 4.58 24.78 8.72
CA ASN A 8 4.01 24.95 7.38
C ASN A 8 5.00 24.57 6.27
N LYS A 9 6.30 24.87 6.45
CA LYS A 9 7.34 24.48 5.52
C LYS A 9 7.51 22.95 5.46
N ILE A 10 7.56 22.29 6.61
CA ILE A 10 7.67 20.83 6.70
C ILE A 10 6.47 20.15 6.06
N GLU A 11 5.26 20.68 6.29
CA GLU A 11 4.04 20.14 5.69
C GLU A 11 4.05 20.29 4.16
N GLY A 12 4.50 21.46 3.66
CA GLY A 12 4.68 21.68 2.23
C GLY A 12 5.70 20.73 1.59
N GLU A 13 6.80 20.43 2.28
CA GLU A 13 7.83 19.49 1.81
C GLU A 13 7.30 18.04 1.76
N LYS A 14 6.55 17.62 2.78
CA LYS A 14 5.87 16.30 2.80
C LYS A 14 4.87 16.15 1.66
N GLU A 15 4.06 17.18 1.41
CA GLU A 15 3.08 17.15 0.34
C GLU A 15 3.73 17.03 -1.05
N ILE A 16 4.86 17.73 -1.27
CA ILE A 16 5.67 17.59 -2.48
C ILE A 16 6.24 16.17 -2.58
N ALA A 17 6.77 15.61 -1.49
CA ALA A 17 7.30 14.26 -1.47
C ALA A 17 6.22 13.21 -1.80
N ASN A 18 5.02 13.33 -1.22
CA ASN A 18 3.87 12.46 -1.49
C ASN A 18 3.46 12.49 -2.97
N LYS A 19 3.33 13.68 -3.56
CA LYS A 19 3.01 13.85 -4.98
C LYS A 19 4.05 13.20 -5.89
N LYS A 20 5.33 13.46 -5.63
CA LYS A 20 6.43 12.88 -6.43
C LYS A 20 6.51 11.37 -6.30
N PHE A 21 6.31 10.84 -5.10
CA PHE A 21 6.32 9.40 -4.88
C PHE A 21 5.10 8.71 -5.53
N SER A 22 3.90 9.26 -5.38
CA SER A 22 2.70 8.77 -6.06
C SER A 22 2.88 8.73 -7.58
N GLU A 23 3.44 9.79 -8.17
CA GLU A 23 3.74 9.81 -9.62
C GLU A 23 4.71 8.69 -10.03
N ALA A 24 5.79 8.50 -9.27
CA ALA A 24 6.76 7.45 -9.55
C ALA A 24 6.14 6.05 -9.42
N LEU A 25 5.27 5.83 -8.43
CA LEU A 25 4.57 4.57 -8.17
C LEU A 25 3.63 4.13 -9.30
N LYS A 26 3.29 5.01 -10.25
CA LYS A 26 2.59 4.60 -11.48
C LYS A 26 3.39 3.58 -12.30
N ASN A 27 4.72 3.59 -12.17
CA ASN A 27 5.64 2.65 -12.83
C ASN A 27 6.02 1.45 -11.93
N LEU A 28 5.36 1.28 -10.77
CA LEU A 28 5.58 0.13 -9.91
C LEU A 28 5.11 -1.14 -10.63
N LYS A 29 6.01 -2.12 -10.72
CA LYS A 29 5.72 -3.44 -11.30
C LYS A 29 6.49 -4.52 -10.58
N GLU A 30 5.90 -5.70 -10.58
CA GLU A 30 6.56 -6.92 -10.19
C GLU A 30 7.77 -7.20 -11.11
N ILE A 31 8.81 -7.76 -10.53
CA ILE A 31 10.03 -8.21 -11.24
C ILE A 31 10.34 -9.68 -10.97
N ASP A 32 9.54 -10.34 -10.13
CA ASP A 32 9.63 -11.76 -9.79
C ASP A 32 8.25 -12.38 -9.94
N SER A 33 8.14 -13.51 -10.65
CA SER A 33 6.86 -14.18 -10.90
C SER A 33 6.19 -14.74 -9.64
N ASN A 34 6.93 -14.90 -8.54
CA ASN A 34 6.42 -15.36 -7.24
C ASN A 34 6.17 -14.20 -6.26
N TYR A 35 5.93 -12.98 -6.77
CA TYR A 35 5.67 -11.78 -5.95
C TYR A 35 4.58 -11.99 -4.88
N ALA A 36 3.61 -12.88 -5.14
CA ALA A 36 2.48 -13.13 -4.26
C ALA A 36 2.87 -13.74 -2.90
N THR A 37 4.02 -14.43 -2.83
CA THR A 37 4.49 -15.11 -1.61
C THR A 37 5.89 -14.68 -1.18
N LYS A 38 6.66 -14.02 -2.06
CA LYS A 38 8.03 -13.60 -1.79
C LYS A 38 8.11 -12.25 -1.05
N HIS A 39 9.25 -12.02 -0.41
CA HIS A 39 9.61 -10.77 0.26
C HIS A 39 9.49 -9.55 -0.67
N LEU A 40 8.76 -8.51 -0.22
CA LEU A 40 8.48 -7.34 -1.05
C LEU A 40 9.74 -6.65 -1.55
N GLU A 41 10.80 -6.65 -0.74
CA GLU A 41 12.13 -6.08 -1.02
C GLU A 41 12.68 -6.47 -2.39
N ILE A 42 12.37 -7.69 -2.83
CA ILE A 42 12.94 -8.32 -4.03
C ILE A 42 11.87 -8.66 -5.08
N SER A 43 10.60 -8.41 -4.79
CA SER A 43 9.49 -8.75 -5.68
C SER A 43 9.12 -7.64 -6.67
N PHE A 44 9.49 -6.39 -6.38
CA PHE A 44 9.15 -5.23 -7.22
C PHE A 44 10.37 -4.38 -7.57
N ASN A 45 10.22 -3.54 -8.59
CA ASN A 45 11.24 -2.61 -9.07
C ASN A 45 11.50 -1.39 -8.15
N TRP A 46 11.46 -1.56 -6.83
CA TRP A 46 11.52 -0.46 -5.85
C TRP A 46 12.73 0.48 -6.02
N ASN A 47 13.91 -0.07 -6.35
CA ASN A 47 15.11 0.75 -6.57
C ASN A 47 15.01 1.60 -7.85
N GLN A 48 14.28 1.14 -8.87
CA GLN A 48 13.97 1.95 -10.04
C GLN A 48 13.04 3.11 -9.67
N ILE A 49 12.02 2.84 -8.85
CA ILE A 49 11.13 3.89 -8.31
C ILE A 49 11.94 4.92 -7.50
N ALA A 50 12.80 4.45 -6.58
CA ALA A 50 13.65 5.31 -5.76
C ALA A 50 14.61 6.17 -6.61
N THR A 51 15.13 5.63 -7.71
CA THR A 51 15.97 6.37 -8.66
C THR A 51 15.22 7.52 -9.32
N ASN A 52 13.95 7.32 -9.70
CA ASN A 52 13.10 8.35 -10.31
C ASN A 52 12.80 9.52 -9.35
N ILE A 53 12.86 9.27 -8.03
CA ILE A 53 12.68 10.28 -6.99
C ILE A 53 13.97 10.52 -6.19
N LYS A 54 15.14 10.44 -6.85
CA LYS A 54 16.46 10.55 -6.19
C LYS A 54 16.57 11.75 -5.24
N ASN A 55 16.02 12.90 -5.61
CA ASN A 55 16.14 14.16 -4.86
C ASN A 55 15.10 14.30 -3.74
N ILE A 56 14.18 13.35 -3.60
CA ILE A 56 13.13 13.32 -2.58
C ILE A 56 13.60 12.44 -1.43
N GLU A 57 13.28 12.89 -0.21
CA GLU A 57 13.31 12.09 1.00
C GLU A 57 11.89 11.92 1.54
N GLY A 58 11.63 10.81 2.21
CA GLY A 58 10.32 10.54 2.75
C GLY A 58 10.21 9.18 3.42
N GLU A 59 9.15 9.08 4.20
CA GLU A 59 8.72 7.86 4.87
C GLU A 59 7.23 7.65 4.58
N TRP A 60 6.88 6.46 4.10
CA TRP A 60 5.53 6.09 3.73
C TRP A 60 5.15 4.76 4.34
N TYR A 61 3.85 4.52 4.46
CA TYR A 61 3.32 3.33 5.09
C TYR A 61 2.71 2.39 4.06
N LEU A 62 3.17 1.14 4.02
CA LEU A 62 2.65 0.12 3.11
C LEU A 62 1.92 -0.95 3.90
N VAL A 63 0.73 -1.31 3.43
CA VAL A 63 -0.02 -2.49 3.87
C VAL A 63 -0.02 -3.49 2.72
N ALA A 64 0.44 -4.71 2.99
CA ALA A 64 0.40 -5.82 2.05
C ALA A 64 -0.59 -6.87 2.54
N PHE A 65 -1.53 -7.23 1.68
CA PHE A 65 -2.55 -8.23 1.95
C PHE A 65 -2.35 -9.41 1.00
N ARG A 66 -2.11 -10.60 1.57
CA ARG A 66 -1.82 -11.84 0.84
C ARG A 66 -2.88 -12.89 1.13
N PRO A 67 -4.01 -12.89 0.41
CA PRO A 67 -5.03 -13.90 0.56
C PRO A 67 -4.72 -15.17 -0.24
N ILE A 68 -5.20 -16.29 0.27
CA ILE A 68 -5.46 -17.52 -0.50
C ILE A 68 -6.97 -17.60 -0.72
N GLY A 69 -7.40 -17.54 -1.97
CA GLY A 69 -8.81 -17.60 -2.36
C GLY A 69 -9.46 -18.92 -1.96
N SER A 70 -10.68 -18.87 -1.42
CA SER A 70 -11.47 -20.06 -1.09
C SER A 70 -11.87 -20.83 -2.35
N LYS A 71 -11.88 -22.17 -2.27
CA LYS A 71 -12.42 -23.05 -3.34
C LYS A 71 -13.91 -22.81 -3.61
N ASN A 72 -14.62 -22.29 -2.61
CA ASN A 72 -16.06 -22.05 -2.64
C ASN A 72 -16.39 -20.55 -2.71
N ALA A 73 -15.43 -19.70 -3.07
CA ALA A 73 -15.63 -18.26 -3.05
C ALA A 73 -16.76 -17.83 -4.00
N ASN A 74 -17.66 -16.97 -3.50
CA ASN A 74 -18.64 -16.26 -4.32
C ASN A 74 -18.13 -14.84 -4.57
N ASN A 75 -17.40 -14.67 -5.68
CA ASN A 75 -16.50 -13.54 -5.90
C ASN A 75 -17.21 -12.22 -6.25
N ASP A 76 -18.46 -12.24 -6.72
CA ASP A 76 -19.12 -11.05 -7.28
C ASP A 76 -19.38 -9.97 -6.21
N PHE A 77 -19.88 -10.38 -5.04
CA PHE A 77 -20.14 -9.46 -3.93
C PHE A 77 -18.85 -8.89 -3.33
N LEU A 78 -17.79 -9.70 -3.26
CA LEU A 78 -16.49 -9.26 -2.77
C LEU A 78 -15.86 -8.25 -3.72
N SER A 79 -15.99 -8.44 -5.04
CA SER A 79 -15.46 -7.52 -6.04
C SER A 79 -16.08 -6.13 -5.88
N ILE A 80 -17.41 -6.04 -5.81
CA ILE A 80 -18.14 -4.78 -5.60
C ILE A 80 -17.75 -4.14 -4.26
N ALA A 81 -17.60 -4.93 -3.20
CA ALA A 81 -17.20 -4.41 -1.89
C ALA A 81 -15.77 -3.86 -1.89
N LYS A 82 -14.84 -4.52 -2.58
CA LYS A 82 -13.46 -4.04 -2.76
C LYS A 82 -13.43 -2.71 -3.51
N GLU A 83 -14.18 -2.58 -4.59
CA GLU A 83 -14.27 -1.34 -5.36
C GLU A 83 -14.81 -0.19 -4.49
N LYS A 84 -15.89 -0.44 -3.74
CA LYS A 84 -16.45 0.56 -2.81
C LYS A 84 -15.46 0.96 -1.71
N ALA A 85 -14.75 0.00 -1.13
CA ALA A 85 -13.72 0.27 -0.13
C ALA A 85 -12.52 1.03 -0.70
N TYR A 86 -12.14 0.77 -1.96
CA TYR A 86 -11.11 1.52 -2.67
C TYR A 86 -11.55 2.97 -2.90
N ASN A 87 -12.74 3.20 -3.43
CA ASN A 87 -13.28 4.55 -3.65
C ASN A 87 -13.39 5.34 -2.33
N GLU A 88 -13.79 4.68 -1.24
CA GLU A 88 -13.83 5.28 0.09
C GLU A 88 -12.44 5.67 0.60
N ALA A 89 -11.44 4.80 0.40
CA ALA A 89 -10.05 5.07 0.74
C ALA A 89 -9.45 6.22 -0.09
N GLU A 90 -9.76 6.28 -1.38
CA GLU A 90 -9.29 7.35 -2.26
C GLU A 90 -9.89 8.70 -1.83
N ASN A 91 -11.20 8.74 -1.56
CA ASN A 91 -11.91 9.94 -1.10
C ASN A 91 -11.49 10.40 0.31
N HIS A 92 -11.02 9.49 1.18
CA HIS A 92 -10.48 9.86 2.47
C HIS A 92 -9.18 10.67 2.37
N GLY A 93 -8.42 10.49 1.29
CA GLY A 93 -7.16 11.16 1.03
C GLY A 93 -5.94 10.44 1.63
N GLY A 94 -4.75 10.76 1.09
CA GLY A 94 -3.47 10.22 1.55
C GLY A 94 -3.14 8.80 1.08
N LEU A 95 -4.00 8.15 0.28
CA LEU A 95 -3.64 6.96 -0.49
C LEU A 95 -2.75 7.36 -1.68
N LEU A 96 -1.52 6.85 -1.74
CA LEU A 96 -0.56 7.17 -2.79
C LEU A 96 -0.58 6.16 -3.94
N LYS A 97 -0.87 4.89 -3.63
CA LYS A 97 -0.98 3.81 -4.62
C LYS A 97 -1.82 2.67 -4.07
N TYR A 98 -2.75 2.19 -4.90
CA TYR A 98 -3.29 0.84 -4.83
C TYR A 98 -2.70 -0.01 -5.96
N TRP A 99 -2.25 -1.22 -5.62
CA TRP A 99 -1.76 -2.22 -6.56
C TRP A 99 -2.38 -3.57 -6.18
N SER A 100 -2.86 -4.33 -7.16
CA SER A 100 -3.37 -5.68 -6.92
C SER A 100 -3.06 -6.56 -8.11
N SER A 101 -2.86 -7.84 -7.82
CA SER A 101 -2.77 -8.91 -8.82
C SER A 101 -4.07 -9.69 -8.91
N GLU A 102 -4.22 -10.44 -10.00
CA GLU A 102 -5.20 -11.53 -10.07
C GLU A 102 -4.74 -12.74 -9.24
N PHE A 103 -5.67 -13.64 -8.93
CA PHE A 103 -5.32 -14.91 -8.30
C PHE A 103 -4.52 -15.79 -9.25
N ASN A 104 -3.39 -16.32 -8.79
CA ASN A 104 -2.59 -17.28 -9.55
C ASN A 104 -3.22 -18.70 -9.50
N GLN A 105 -2.57 -19.66 -10.16
CA GLN A 105 -2.99 -21.07 -10.19
C GLN A 105 -3.08 -21.73 -8.80
N ASN A 106 -2.37 -21.21 -7.80
CA ASN A 106 -2.43 -21.67 -6.41
C ASN A 106 -3.52 -20.96 -5.59
N ARG A 107 -4.32 -20.08 -6.22
CA ARG A 107 -5.28 -19.17 -5.58
C ARG A 107 -4.61 -18.16 -4.67
N GLU A 108 -3.36 -17.80 -4.91
CA GLU A 108 -2.65 -16.76 -4.17
C GLU A 108 -2.75 -15.43 -4.91
N CYS A 109 -2.84 -14.34 -4.16
CA CYS A 109 -2.86 -12.98 -4.68
C CYS A 109 -2.06 -12.07 -3.73
N LEU A 110 -1.64 -10.91 -4.24
CA LEU A 110 -1.13 -9.80 -3.45
C LEU A 110 -1.89 -8.54 -3.81
N SER A 111 -2.36 -7.83 -2.78
CA SER A 111 -2.84 -6.46 -2.87
C SER A 111 -2.00 -5.57 -1.94
N MET A 112 -1.62 -4.38 -2.40
CA MET A 112 -0.83 -3.42 -1.65
C MET A 112 -1.52 -2.05 -1.66
N CYS A 113 -1.56 -1.41 -0.48
CA CYS A 113 -1.93 -0.01 -0.34
C CYS A 113 -0.75 0.75 0.25
N ILE A 114 -0.31 1.81 -0.44
CA ILE A 114 0.76 2.71 0.02
C ILE A 114 0.13 4.03 0.42
N TRP A 115 0.42 4.48 1.63
CA TRP A 115 -0.19 5.63 2.29
C TRP A 115 0.86 6.67 2.69
N ALA A 116 0.44 7.93 2.71
CA ALA A 116 1.23 9.05 3.18
C ALA A 116 1.73 8.87 4.63
N SER A 117 0.93 8.22 5.49
CA SER A 117 1.32 7.88 6.85
C SER A 117 0.53 6.69 7.39
N ARG A 118 1.02 6.12 8.50
CA ARG A 118 0.31 5.07 9.24
C ARG A 118 -1.04 5.55 9.77
N ASP A 119 -1.11 6.75 10.30
CA ASP A 119 -2.32 7.25 10.95
C ASP A 119 -3.45 7.41 9.94
N ILE A 120 -3.16 7.95 8.76
CA ILE A 120 -4.12 8.04 7.65
C ILE A 120 -4.59 6.64 7.23
N ALA A 121 -3.67 5.67 7.11
CA ALA A 121 -4.04 4.30 6.76
C ALA A 121 -4.96 3.66 7.81
N VAL A 122 -4.71 3.93 9.10
CA VAL A 122 -5.55 3.44 10.21
C VAL A 122 -6.93 4.10 10.17
N GLU A 123 -7.02 5.40 9.94
CA GLU A 123 -8.29 6.12 9.82
C GLU A 123 -9.12 5.64 8.62
N ALA A 124 -8.48 5.43 7.47
CA ALA A 124 -9.11 4.85 6.29
C ALA A 124 -9.65 3.43 6.55
N SER A 125 -8.87 2.60 7.25
CA SER A 125 -9.25 1.20 7.52
C SER A 125 -10.50 1.05 8.40
N LYS A 126 -10.85 2.10 9.15
CA LYS A 126 -12.03 2.15 10.03
C LYS A 126 -13.29 2.60 9.32
N LYS A 127 -13.20 2.99 8.04
CA LYS A 127 -14.35 3.49 7.30
C LYS A 127 -15.38 2.37 7.03
N PRO A 128 -16.68 2.70 6.93
CA PRO A 128 -17.74 1.69 6.87
C PRO A 128 -17.60 0.71 5.70
N LEU A 129 -17.33 1.19 4.48
CA LEU A 129 -17.25 0.32 3.31
C LEU A 129 -16.01 -0.57 3.38
N HIS A 130 -14.90 -0.06 3.91
CA HIS A 130 -13.70 -0.86 4.21
C HIS A 130 -13.97 -1.98 5.21
N THR A 131 -14.76 -1.69 6.26
CA THR A 131 -15.16 -2.68 7.27
C THR A 131 -16.03 -3.78 6.65
N ILE A 132 -16.98 -3.42 5.78
CA ILE A 132 -17.83 -4.37 5.06
C ILE A 132 -16.99 -5.26 4.14
N ALA A 133 -16.08 -4.68 3.35
CA ALA A 133 -15.21 -5.43 2.45
C ALA A 133 -14.32 -6.42 3.22
N LYS A 134 -13.74 -6.00 4.35
CA LYS A 134 -12.96 -6.87 5.23
C LYS A 134 -13.78 -8.03 5.79
N LYS A 135 -15.02 -7.77 6.21
CA LYS A 135 -15.92 -8.81 6.71
C LYS A 135 -16.22 -9.85 5.61
N LEU A 136 -16.64 -9.40 4.43
CA LEU A 136 -16.91 -10.29 3.29
C LEU A 136 -15.67 -11.09 2.84
N ALA A 137 -14.50 -10.46 2.86
CA ALA A 137 -13.24 -11.11 2.58
C ALA A 137 -12.95 -12.28 3.54
N THR A 138 -13.16 -12.07 4.84
CA THR A 138 -12.74 -13.00 5.89
C THR A 138 -13.76 -14.08 6.22
N GLU A 139 -15.05 -13.89 5.92
CA GLU A 139 -16.09 -14.86 6.28
C GLU A 139 -16.23 -16.04 5.31
N SER A 140 -15.99 -15.82 4.01
CA SER A 140 -16.30 -16.87 3.01
C SER A 140 -15.42 -16.86 1.75
N ASN A 141 -14.64 -15.80 1.52
CA ASN A 141 -13.91 -15.63 0.28
C ASN A 141 -12.44 -16.06 0.36
N TYR A 142 -11.85 -16.06 1.55
CA TYR A 142 -10.45 -16.46 1.75
C TYR A 142 -10.34 -17.67 2.67
N GLU A 143 -9.54 -18.64 2.24
CA GLU A 143 -9.15 -19.80 3.06
C GLU A 143 -8.11 -19.39 4.11
N PHE A 144 -7.19 -18.51 3.73
CA PHE A 144 -6.18 -17.93 4.59
C PHE A 144 -5.86 -16.51 4.12
N TYR A 145 -5.37 -15.66 5.03
CA TYR A 145 -4.74 -14.41 4.62
C TYR A 145 -3.62 -13.99 5.58
N ALA A 146 -2.60 -13.33 5.03
CA ALA A 146 -1.63 -12.56 5.82
C ALA A 146 -1.84 -11.05 5.60
N LEU A 147 -1.68 -10.27 6.66
CA LEU A 147 -1.71 -8.81 6.62
C LEU A 147 -0.39 -8.27 7.19
N GLU A 148 0.48 -7.84 6.28
CA GLU A 148 1.81 -7.34 6.60
C GLU A 148 1.82 -5.81 6.52
N ARG A 149 2.70 -5.20 7.32
CA ARG A 149 2.85 -3.74 7.42
C ARG A 149 4.31 -3.38 7.27
N TYR A 150 4.58 -2.34 6.52
CA TYR A 150 5.93 -1.91 6.22
C TYR A 150 6.07 -0.40 6.27
N ILE A 151 7.28 0.05 6.59
CA ILE A 151 7.76 1.40 6.30
C ILE A 151 8.56 1.36 5.01
N LEU A 152 8.18 2.23 4.06
CA LEU A 152 8.97 2.55 2.88
C LEU A 152 9.77 3.81 3.18
N LYS A 153 11.10 3.69 3.26
CA LYS A 153 11.97 4.81 3.58
C LYS A 153 12.90 5.14 2.42
N LYS A 154 12.93 6.41 2.04
CA LYS A 154 13.81 6.97 1.01
C LYS A 154 14.61 8.13 1.59
N GLU A 155 15.93 8.01 1.55
CA GLU A 155 16.85 9.09 1.93
C GLU A 155 17.18 9.94 0.70
N LYS A 156 17.45 11.24 0.88
CA LYS A 156 17.83 12.13 -0.21
C LYS A 156 19.11 11.65 -0.91
N ASN A 157 19.16 11.77 -2.24
CA ASN A 157 20.26 11.37 -3.12
C ASN A 157 20.56 9.86 -3.22
N GLU A 158 19.91 9.02 -2.41
CA GLU A 158 19.99 7.56 -2.55
C GLU A 158 19.14 7.05 -3.71
N THR A 159 19.52 5.88 -4.26
CA THR A 159 18.79 5.17 -5.32
C THR A 159 18.11 3.90 -4.82
N LYS A 160 18.23 3.60 -3.52
CA LYS A 160 17.61 2.43 -2.90
C LYS A 160 16.36 2.83 -2.11
N MET A 161 15.32 2.02 -2.22
CA MET A 161 14.18 2.06 -1.30
C MET A 161 14.48 1.10 -0.15
N LYS A 162 14.40 1.58 1.10
CA LYS A 162 14.43 0.71 2.27
C LYS A 162 13.00 0.29 2.57
N ILE A 163 12.78 -1.02 2.76
CA ILE A 163 11.48 -1.60 3.08
C ILE A 163 11.67 -2.31 4.40
N ILE A 164 10.93 -1.88 5.41
CA ILE A 164 11.14 -2.29 6.80
C ILE A 164 9.83 -2.89 7.30
N GLN A 165 9.79 -4.20 7.50
CA GLN A 165 8.61 -4.87 8.03
C GLN A 165 8.39 -4.50 9.50
N ILE A 166 7.16 -4.14 9.83
CA ILE A 166 6.72 -3.84 11.19
C ILE A 166 6.16 -5.15 11.77
N THR A 167 6.95 -5.82 12.61
CA THR A 167 6.62 -7.15 13.12
C THR A 167 5.78 -7.13 14.41
N SER A 168 5.58 -6.00 15.08
CA SER A 168 4.69 -5.86 16.26
C SER A 168 4.39 -4.39 16.57
N ILE A 169 3.19 -4.13 17.10
CA ILE A 169 2.88 -3.02 18.02
C ILE A 169 2.28 -3.69 19.25
#